data_AF-A0AAJ4ZD94-F1
#
_entry.id   AF-A0AAJ4ZD94-F1
#
_cell.length_a   1.000
_cell.length_b   1.000
_cell.length_c   1.000
_cell.angle_alpha   90.00
_cell.angle_beta   90.00
_cell.angle_gamma   90.00
#
_symmetry.space_group_name_H-M   'P 1'
#
loop_
_entity.id
_entity.type
_entity.pdbx_description
1 polymer ?
#
loop_
_entity_poly.entity_id
_entity_poly.type
_entity_poly.pdbx_seq_one_letter_code
_entity_poly.pdbx_strand_id
1 'polypeptide(L)'
;MTSRDLDSEWSWALIDLTREGFADDLAALLNKHETVPPHVRHMLAGYLMGSVRMPERRGKTNSVLLPRERREVAEVLYALYHATEGVLVHSELLAEERRLEEIDIRRIVEGVRSRGIQAIAARYGVAESTVRQLHKARDVAAWAQVWAGARDLELGGAPVDIAVVTDFTGDQMLAKARQILDDPEAFDPFSE
;
A
#
# COMPACT_ATOMS: atom_id res chain seq x y z
N MET A 1 -19.65 1.38 -9.53
CA MET A 1 -19.33 0.16 -8.76
C MET A 1 -19.80 -1.03 -9.58
N THR A 2 -18.86 -1.83 -10.08
CA THR A 2 -19.19 -3.03 -10.85
C THR A 2 -19.57 -4.16 -9.90
N SER A 3 -20.24 -5.21 -10.36
CA SER A 3 -20.56 -6.36 -9.48
C SER A 3 -19.29 -7.05 -8.96
N ARG A 4 -18.17 -6.92 -9.67
CA ARG A 4 -16.86 -7.49 -9.32
C ARG A 4 -16.20 -6.77 -8.14
N ASP A 5 -16.41 -5.47 -8.04
CA ASP A 5 -15.89 -4.65 -6.92
C ASP A 5 -16.63 -5.03 -5.63
N LEU A 6 -17.95 -5.18 -5.71
CA LEU A 6 -18.79 -5.55 -4.57
C LEU A 6 -18.48 -6.96 -4.03
N ASP A 7 -18.27 -7.94 -4.91
CA ASP A 7 -17.95 -9.32 -4.49
C ASP A 7 -16.57 -9.40 -3.80
N SER A 8 -15.63 -8.56 -4.23
CA SER A 8 -14.33 -8.38 -3.57
C SER A 8 -14.47 -7.79 -2.17
N GLU A 9 -15.31 -6.75 -1.99
CA GLU A 9 -15.58 -6.16 -0.68
C GLU A 9 -16.18 -7.17 0.31
N TRP A 10 -17.15 -7.98 -0.15
CA TRP A 10 -17.70 -9.08 0.66
C TRP A 10 -16.65 -10.10 1.05
N SER A 11 -15.79 -10.48 0.11
CA SER A 11 -14.70 -11.44 0.36
C SER A 11 -13.70 -10.92 1.40
N TRP A 12 -13.33 -9.64 1.32
CA TRP A 12 -12.44 -9.01 2.30
C TRP A 12 -13.06 -8.92 3.69
N ALA A 13 -14.33 -8.53 3.79
CA ALA A 13 -15.04 -8.47 5.07
C ALA A 13 -15.16 -9.86 5.74
N LEU A 14 -15.36 -10.92 4.93
CA LEU A 14 -15.31 -12.30 5.41
C LEU A 14 -13.92 -12.70 5.92
N ILE A 15 -12.86 -12.32 5.19
CA ILE A 15 -11.47 -12.58 5.60
C ILE A 15 -11.19 -11.91 6.95
N ASP A 16 -11.62 -10.67 7.13
CA ASP A 16 -11.41 -9.91 8.37
C ASP A 16 -12.15 -10.55 9.55
N LEU A 17 -13.38 -10.99 9.33
CA LEU A 17 -14.15 -11.71 10.34
C LEU A 17 -13.49 -13.05 10.70
N THR A 18 -13.12 -13.84 9.70
CA THR A 18 -12.61 -15.21 9.91
C THR A 18 -11.19 -15.26 10.45
N ARG A 19 -10.33 -14.32 10.06
CA ARG A 19 -8.92 -14.27 10.52
C ARG A 19 -8.72 -13.43 11.77
N GLU A 20 -9.44 -12.32 11.87
CA GLU A 20 -9.18 -11.31 12.89
C GLU A 20 -10.32 -11.14 13.90
N GLY A 21 -11.52 -11.63 13.57
CA GLY A 21 -12.71 -11.50 14.41
C GLY A 21 -13.41 -10.15 14.25
N PHE A 22 -13.09 -9.39 13.19
CA PHE A 22 -13.67 -8.07 12.93
C PHE A 22 -14.94 -8.20 12.09
N ALA A 23 -16.10 -7.92 12.70
CA ALA A 23 -17.40 -8.01 12.03
C ALA A 23 -17.89 -6.67 11.47
N ASP A 24 -17.21 -5.56 11.78
CA ASP A 24 -17.71 -4.20 11.59
C ASP A 24 -17.97 -3.88 10.10
N ASP A 25 -17.03 -4.24 9.22
CA ASP A 25 -17.17 -4.07 7.76
C ASP A 25 -18.26 -4.97 7.18
N LEU A 26 -18.36 -6.22 7.65
CA LEU A 26 -19.39 -7.15 7.21
C LEU A 26 -20.79 -6.66 7.61
N ALA A 27 -20.94 -6.14 8.83
CA ALA A 27 -22.17 -5.53 9.32
C ALA A 27 -22.53 -4.28 8.50
N ALA A 28 -21.57 -3.44 8.15
CA ALA A 28 -21.80 -2.27 7.30
C ALA A 28 -22.30 -2.69 5.89
N LEU A 29 -21.70 -3.72 5.29
CA LEU A 29 -22.12 -4.25 3.99
C LEU A 29 -23.54 -4.84 4.05
N LEU A 30 -23.87 -5.59 5.10
CA LEU A 30 -25.21 -6.15 5.33
C LEU A 30 -26.27 -5.05 5.45
N ASN A 31 -25.93 -3.92 6.06
CA ASN A 31 -26.85 -2.79 6.20
C ASN A 31 -27.01 -1.97 4.92
N LYS A 32 -25.97 -1.89 4.08
CA LYS A 32 -25.95 -1.08 2.85
C LYS A 32 -26.51 -1.80 1.63
N HIS A 33 -26.37 -3.13 1.58
CA HIS A 33 -26.69 -3.91 0.38
C HIS A 33 -27.78 -4.93 0.65
N GLU A 34 -28.82 -4.88 -0.18
CA GLU A 34 -29.96 -5.81 -0.10
C GLU A 34 -29.60 -7.23 -0.55
N THR A 35 -28.64 -7.36 -1.47
CA THR A 35 -28.21 -8.66 -2.00
C THR A 35 -26.90 -9.11 -1.38
N VAL A 36 -26.96 -10.15 -0.55
CA VAL A 36 -25.79 -10.81 0.04
C VAL A 36 -25.33 -11.96 -0.89
N PRO A 37 -24.04 -12.07 -1.26
CA PRO A 37 -23.55 -13.18 -2.08
C PRO A 37 -23.75 -14.57 -1.44
N PRO A 38 -23.93 -15.64 -2.22
CA PRO A 38 -24.17 -16.98 -1.68
C PRO A 38 -23.09 -17.44 -0.70
N HIS A 39 -21.81 -17.25 -1.01
CA HIS A 39 -20.71 -17.71 -0.17
C HIS A 39 -20.72 -17.05 1.23
N VAL A 40 -21.07 -15.76 1.31
CA VAL A 40 -21.26 -15.02 2.58
C VAL A 40 -22.42 -15.61 3.36
N ARG A 41 -23.57 -15.89 2.72
CA ARG A 41 -24.74 -16.48 3.38
C ARG A 41 -24.40 -17.85 3.99
N HIS A 42 -23.67 -18.70 3.26
CA HIS A 42 -23.26 -20.01 3.75
C HIS A 42 -22.33 -19.89 4.96
N MET A 43 -21.37 -18.97 4.93
CA MET A 43 -20.48 -18.70 6.07
C MET A 43 -21.28 -18.25 7.30
N LEU A 44 -22.15 -17.25 7.15
CA LEU A 44 -22.99 -16.72 8.23
C LEU A 44 -23.93 -17.79 8.81
N ALA A 45 -24.54 -18.61 7.95
CA ALA A 45 -25.35 -19.74 8.39
C ALA A 45 -24.52 -20.74 9.22
N GLY A 46 -23.31 -21.08 8.76
CA GLY A 46 -22.39 -21.94 9.51
C GLY A 46 -21.99 -21.35 10.86
N TYR A 47 -21.76 -20.04 10.92
CA TYR A 47 -21.48 -19.35 12.18
C TYR A 47 -22.67 -19.40 13.15
N LEU A 48 -23.89 -19.11 12.68
CA LEU A 48 -25.12 -19.18 13.50
C LEU A 48 -25.42 -20.60 14.01
N MET A 49 -25.13 -21.61 13.20
CA MET A 49 -25.25 -23.02 13.59
C MET A 49 -24.11 -23.50 14.50
N GLY A 50 -23.10 -22.66 14.77
CA GLY A 50 -21.93 -23.00 15.57
C GLY A 50 -20.94 -23.94 14.90
N SER A 51 -21.09 -24.23 13.60
CA SER A 51 -20.17 -25.06 12.83
C SER A 51 -18.89 -24.30 12.42
N VAL A 52 -18.95 -22.97 12.40
CA VAL A 52 -17.78 -22.09 12.18
C VAL A 52 -17.60 -21.23 13.42
N ARG A 53 -16.38 -21.21 13.98
CA ARG A 53 -16.01 -20.35 15.11
C ARG A 53 -15.11 -19.22 14.65
N MET A 54 -15.38 -18.02 15.15
CA MET A 54 -14.54 -16.85 14.89
C MET A 54 -13.51 -16.69 16.01
N PRO A 55 -12.31 -16.19 15.70
CA PRO A 55 -11.31 -15.89 16.71
C PRO A 55 -11.81 -14.83 17.69
N GLU A 56 -11.49 -14.99 18.97
CA GLU A 56 -11.84 -14.00 20.00
C GLU A 56 -11.04 -12.70 19.80
N ARG A 57 -11.70 -11.55 19.98
CA ARG A 57 -11.09 -10.22 19.87
C ARG A 57 -10.30 -9.79 21.12
N ARG A 58 -10.09 -10.67 22.10
CA ARG A 58 -9.50 -10.29 23.40
C ARG A 58 -8.08 -9.73 23.18
N GLY A 59 -7.88 -8.45 23.51
CA GLY A 59 -6.62 -7.71 23.27
C GLY A 59 -6.50 -7.03 21.90
N LYS A 60 -7.40 -7.28 20.95
CA LYS A 60 -7.44 -6.66 19.60
C LYS A 60 -8.40 -5.46 19.50
N THR A 61 -9.22 -5.23 20.53
CA THR A 61 -10.22 -4.15 20.59
C THR A 61 -9.62 -2.75 20.73
N ASN A 62 -8.33 -2.63 21.07
CA ASN A 62 -7.62 -1.35 21.15
C ASN A 62 -6.91 -0.98 19.84
N SER A 63 -7.19 -1.69 18.75
CA SER A 63 -6.64 -1.32 17.45
C SER A 63 -7.19 0.03 17.03
N VAL A 64 -6.30 0.99 16.82
CA VAL A 64 -6.64 2.34 16.35
C VAL A 64 -7.17 2.30 14.90
N LEU A 65 -6.77 1.30 14.12
CA LEU A 65 -7.17 1.09 12.72
C LEU A 65 -7.95 -0.21 12.55
N LEU A 66 -8.98 -0.19 11.70
CA LEU A 66 -9.63 -1.39 11.19
C LEU A 66 -8.68 -2.18 10.26
N PRO A 67 -8.85 -3.51 10.11
CA PRO A 67 -8.02 -4.31 9.20
C PRO A 67 -7.99 -3.76 7.76
N ARG A 68 -9.15 -3.32 7.25
CA ARG A 68 -9.25 -2.64 5.95
C ARG A 68 -8.39 -1.38 5.89
N GLU A 69 -8.51 -0.49 6.88
CA GLU A 69 -7.73 0.75 6.94
C GLU A 69 -6.23 0.47 7.03
N ARG A 70 -5.81 -0.59 7.75
CA ARG A 70 -4.41 -1.01 7.76
C ARG A 70 -3.91 -1.43 6.38
N ARG A 71 -4.74 -2.13 5.59
CA ARG A 71 -4.39 -2.51 4.21
C ARG A 71 -4.29 -1.27 3.33
N GLU A 72 -5.27 -0.37 3.39
CA GLU A 72 -5.24 0.89 2.63
C GLU A 72 -4.01 1.73 3.00
N VAL A 73 -3.70 1.88 4.29
CA VAL A 73 -2.48 2.58 4.75
C VAL A 73 -1.23 1.90 4.21
N ALA A 74 -1.16 0.56 4.23
CA ALA A 74 0.00 -0.17 3.71
C ALA A 74 0.18 -0.01 2.20
N GLU A 75 -0.91 0.00 1.43
CA GLU A 75 -0.91 0.22 -0.02
C GLU A 75 -0.47 1.65 -0.38
N VAL A 76 -1.04 2.65 0.29
CA VAL A 76 -0.69 4.05 0.09
C VAL A 76 0.77 4.33 0.52
N LEU A 77 1.23 3.71 1.61
CA LEU A 77 2.65 3.77 2.00
C LEU A 77 3.54 3.11 0.96
N TYR A 78 3.13 1.95 0.42
CA TYR A 78 3.88 1.28 -0.63
C TYR A 78 4.04 2.21 -1.84
N ALA A 79 2.96 2.83 -2.32
CA ALA A 79 2.98 3.79 -3.43
C ALA A 79 3.93 4.98 -3.16
N LEU A 80 3.78 5.64 -2.00
CA LEU A 80 4.65 6.74 -1.57
C LEU A 80 6.13 6.34 -1.58
N TYR A 81 6.47 5.21 -0.98
CA TYR A 81 7.85 4.77 -0.89
C TYR A 81 8.38 4.29 -2.24
N HIS A 82 7.58 3.58 -3.04
CA HIS A 82 7.96 3.13 -4.37
C HIS A 82 8.30 4.33 -5.28
N ALA A 83 7.42 5.33 -5.34
CA ALA A 83 7.62 6.54 -6.14
C ALA A 83 8.86 7.33 -5.70
N THR A 84 9.06 7.47 -4.39
CA THR A 84 10.20 8.23 -3.85
C THR A 84 11.52 7.45 -3.90
N GLU A 85 11.51 6.12 -3.82
CA GLU A 85 12.71 5.30 -4.09
C GLU A 85 13.13 5.40 -5.56
N GLY A 86 12.19 5.51 -6.50
CA GLY A 86 12.52 5.78 -7.91
C GLY A 86 13.35 7.05 -8.09
N VAL A 87 13.05 8.11 -7.33
CA VAL A 87 13.88 9.34 -7.31
C VAL A 87 15.28 9.06 -6.79
N LEU A 88 15.41 8.27 -5.72
CA LEU A 88 16.71 7.97 -5.10
C LEU A 88 17.58 7.08 -6.00
N VAL A 89 16.97 6.11 -6.68
CA VAL A 89 17.68 5.25 -7.64
C VAL A 89 18.29 6.07 -8.78
N HIS A 90 17.59 7.09 -9.26
CA HIS A 90 18.08 7.97 -10.33
C HIS A 90 18.71 9.28 -9.82
N SER A 91 19.10 9.36 -8.55
CA SER A 91 19.51 10.62 -7.92
C SER A 91 20.74 11.26 -8.56
N GLU A 92 21.76 10.47 -8.94
CA GLU A 92 22.96 10.97 -9.65
C GLU A 92 22.60 11.66 -10.97
N LEU A 93 21.80 10.99 -11.81
CA LEU A 93 21.34 11.52 -13.09
C LEU A 93 20.49 12.79 -12.90
N LEU A 94 19.56 12.77 -11.96
CA LEU A 94 18.66 13.90 -11.70
C LEU A 94 19.40 15.10 -11.10
N ALA A 95 20.43 14.85 -10.29
CA ALA A 95 21.32 15.86 -9.76
C ALA A 95 22.11 16.56 -10.88
N GLU A 96 22.66 15.79 -11.84
CA GLU A 96 23.33 16.33 -13.02
C GLU A 96 22.38 17.16 -13.89
N GLU A 97 21.20 16.63 -14.24
CA GLU A 97 20.19 17.31 -15.05
C GLU A 97 19.80 18.69 -14.48
N ARG A 98 19.70 18.77 -13.14
CA ARG A 98 19.20 19.95 -12.42
C ARG A 98 20.31 20.83 -11.84
N ARG A 99 21.58 20.43 -11.97
CA ARG A 99 22.75 21.09 -11.34
C ARG A 99 22.57 21.24 -9.83
N LEU A 100 22.10 20.17 -9.20
CA LEU A 100 21.95 20.05 -7.75
C LEU A 100 22.94 19.03 -7.21
N GLU A 101 23.19 19.06 -5.91
CA GLU A 101 23.89 17.97 -5.23
C GLU A 101 22.88 16.85 -4.90
N GLU A 102 23.33 15.59 -4.91
CA GLU A 102 22.48 14.44 -4.54
C GLU A 102 21.85 14.59 -3.14
N ILE A 103 22.54 15.27 -2.23
CA ILE A 103 22.03 15.54 -0.88
C ILE A 103 20.77 16.41 -0.91
N ASP A 104 20.64 17.32 -1.88
CA ASP A 104 19.46 18.17 -2.01
C ASP A 104 18.29 17.38 -2.60
N ILE A 105 18.54 16.47 -3.55
CA ILE A 105 17.55 15.49 -4.03
C ILE A 105 17.03 14.66 -2.85
N ARG A 106 17.91 14.15 -2.00
CA ARG A 106 17.54 13.38 -0.81
C ARG A 106 16.67 14.18 0.15
N ARG A 107 17.00 15.45 0.41
CA ARG A 107 16.19 16.34 1.25
C ARG A 107 14.79 16.58 0.69
N ILE A 108 14.67 16.76 -0.63
CA ILE A 108 13.36 16.90 -1.29
C ILE A 108 12.53 15.63 -1.08
N VAL A 109 13.13 14.46 -1.32
CA VAL A 109 12.49 13.15 -1.12
C VAL A 109 12.02 12.95 0.32
N GLU A 110 12.86 13.26 1.31
CA GLU A 110 12.50 13.19 2.73
C GLU A 110 11.34 14.13 3.06
N GLY A 111 11.31 15.32 2.46
CA GLY A 111 10.20 16.28 2.59
C GLY A 111 8.88 15.72 2.05
N VAL A 112 8.90 15.12 0.84
CA VAL A 112 7.74 14.45 0.23
C VAL A 112 7.25 13.31 1.13
N ARG A 113 8.16 12.44 1.59
CA ARG A 113 7.82 11.32 2.51
C ARG A 113 7.19 11.80 3.80
N SER A 114 7.76 12.84 4.41
CA SER A 114 7.25 13.39 5.67
C SER A 114 5.83 13.93 5.50
N ARG A 115 5.57 14.72 4.46
CA ARG A 115 4.22 15.24 4.13
C ARG A 115 3.24 14.12 3.81
N GLY A 116 3.65 13.13 3.01
CA GLY A 116 2.82 11.97 2.68
C GLY A 116 2.41 11.19 3.93
N ILE A 117 3.35 10.89 4.83
CA ILE A 117 3.05 10.21 6.10
C ILE A 117 2.11 11.05 6.97
N GLN A 118 2.32 12.36 7.04
CA GLN A 118 1.44 13.27 7.76
C GLN A 118 0.01 13.26 7.19
N ALA A 119 -0.14 13.27 5.86
CA ALA A 119 -1.44 13.20 5.19
C ALA A 119 -2.16 11.87 5.47
N ILE A 120 -1.43 10.75 5.43
CA ILE A 120 -1.95 9.42 5.79
C ILE A 120 -2.43 9.39 7.25
N ALA A 121 -1.59 9.87 8.18
CA ALA A 121 -1.92 9.93 9.60
C ALA A 121 -3.18 10.77 9.85
N ALA A 122 -3.27 11.94 9.22
CA ALA A 122 -4.43 12.83 9.32
C ALA A 122 -5.72 12.20 8.78
N ARG A 123 -5.66 11.52 7.63
CA ARG A 123 -6.83 10.88 7.01
C ARG A 123 -7.48 9.83 7.91
N TYR A 124 -6.66 9.01 8.57
CA TYR A 124 -7.14 7.91 9.41
C TYR A 124 -7.20 8.27 10.91
N GLY A 125 -6.92 9.53 11.28
CA GLY A 125 -6.98 9.98 12.67
C GLY A 125 -5.99 9.29 13.60
N VAL A 126 -4.82 8.90 13.08
CA VAL A 126 -3.78 8.17 13.83
C VAL A 126 -2.48 8.96 13.96
N ALA A 127 -1.58 8.53 14.84
CA ALA A 127 -0.26 9.11 14.93
C ALA A 127 0.64 8.67 13.75
N GLU A 128 1.56 9.53 13.31
CA GLU A 128 2.55 9.16 12.28
C GLU A 128 3.38 7.93 12.65
N SER A 129 3.65 7.71 13.95
CA SER A 129 4.37 6.53 14.42
C SER A 129 3.61 5.23 14.13
N THR A 130 2.28 5.25 14.21
CA THR A 130 1.41 4.12 13.84
C THR A 130 1.52 3.82 12.35
N VAL A 131 1.52 4.87 11.50
CA VAL A 131 1.69 4.74 10.05
C VAL A 131 3.07 4.14 9.73
N ARG A 132 4.14 4.66 10.33
CA ARG A 132 5.52 4.18 10.12
C ARG A 132 5.72 2.72 10.54
N GLN A 133 5.00 2.22 11.54
CA GLN A 133 5.06 0.81 11.96
C GLN A 133 4.50 -0.16 10.90
N LEU A 134 3.64 0.31 10.00
CA LEU A 134 3.07 -0.50 8.92
C LEU A 134 3.99 -0.56 7.69
N HIS A 135 5.05 0.24 7.65
CA HIS A 135 5.96 0.31 6.52
C HIS A 135 6.96 -0.86 6.49
N LYS A 136 7.03 -1.57 5.36
CA LYS A 136 8.04 -2.60 5.07
C LYS A 136 9.19 -2.04 4.21
N ALA A 137 9.97 -1.12 4.78
CA ALA A 137 11.02 -0.36 4.06
C ALA A 137 11.97 -1.20 3.20
N ARG A 138 12.40 -2.35 3.74
CA ARG A 138 13.37 -3.21 3.07
C ARG A 138 12.83 -3.82 1.78
N ASP A 139 11.55 -4.18 1.76
CA ASP A 139 10.95 -4.85 0.61
C ASP A 139 10.68 -3.84 -0.51
N VAL A 140 10.20 -2.64 -0.16
CA VAL A 140 9.89 -1.60 -1.16
C VAL A 140 11.13 -1.11 -1.90
N ALA A 141 12.22 -0.84 -1.16
CA ALA A 141 13.47 -0.40 -1.77
C ALA A 141 14.10 -1.48 -2.68
N ALA A 142 14.04 -2.75 -2.28
CA ALA A 142 14.56 -3.84 -3.10
C ALA A 142 13.79 -3.98 -4.42
N TRP A 143 12.46 -3.87 -4.39
CA TRP A 143 11.64 -3.91 -5.60
C TRP A 143 11.85 -2.68 -6.48
N ALA A 144 11.93 -1.48 -5.91
CA ALA A 144 12.19 -0.26 -6.68
C ALA A 144 13.53 -0.33 -7.45
N GLN A 145 14.57 -0.89 -6.84
CA GLN A 145 15.86 -1.12 -7.52
C GLN A 145 15.74 -2.13 -8.67
N VAL A 146 14.97 -3.20 -8.47
CA VAL A 146 14.71 -4.20 -9.53
C VAL A 146 13.97 -3.55 -10.69
N TRP A 147 12.90 -2.81 -10.42
CA TRP A 147 12.08 -2.17 -11.46
C TRP A 147 12.79 -1.06 -12.22
N ALA A 148 13.73 -0.37 -11.57
CA ALA A 148 14.57 0.64 -12.19
C ALA A 148 15.79 0.05 -12.94
N GLY A 149 15.93 -1.29 -12.98
CA GLY A 149 17.07 -1.95 -13.62
C GLY A 149 18.40 -1.82 -12.86
N ALA A 150 18.38 -1.30 -11.63
CA ALA A 150 19.56 -1.13 -10.78
C ALA A 150 19.97 -2.40 -10.03
N ARG A 151 19.13 -3.45 -10.06
CA ARG A 151 19.35 -4.73 -9.39
C ARG A 151 18.72 -5.88 -10.15
N ASP A 152 19.44 -7.00 -10.27
CA ASP A 152 18.90 -8.23 -10.84
C ASP A 152 17.84 -8.88 -9.93
N LEU A 153 16.77 -9.39 -10.55
CA LEU A 153 15.78 -10.21 -9.86
C LEU A 153 16.30 -11.64 -9.74
N GLU A 154 16.37 -12.16 -8.51
CA GLU A 154 16.74 -13.56 -8.26
C GLU A 154 15.50 -14.37 -7.83
N LEU A 155 15.26 -15.51 -8.50
CA LEU A 155 14.23 -16.46 -8.13
C LEU A 155 14.86 -17.83 -7.89
N GLY A 156 14.78 -18.33 -6.65
CA GLY A 156 15.38 -19.62 -6.30
C GLY A 156 16.91 -19.65 -6.40
N GLY A 157 17.57 -18.48 -6.30
CA GLY A 157 19.03 -18.35 -6.40
C GLY A 157 19.58 -18.25 -7.83
N ALA A 158 18.70 -18.14 -8.84
CA ALA A 158 19.08 -17.87 -10.22
C ALA A 158 18.58 -16.49 -10.66
N PRO A 159 19.39 -15.72 -11.43
CA PRO A 159 18.94 -14.46 -12.01
C PRO A 159 17.83 -14.73 -13.04
N VAL A 160 16.82 -13.87 -13.03
CA VAL A 160 15.71 -13.86 -13.98
C VAL A 160 15.91 -12.70 -14.93
N ASP A 161 15.95 -12.97 -16.23
CA ASP A 161 16.00 -11.92 -17.25
C ASP A 161 14.66 -11.18 -17.30
N ILE A 162 14.69 -9.92 -16.87
CA ILE A 162 13.55 -9.01 -16.84
C ILE A 162 13.80 -7.73 -17.66
N ALA A 163 14.84 -7.71 -18.51
CA ALA A 163 15.34 -6.50 -19.17
C ALA A 163 14.24 -5.72 -19.92
N VAL A 164 13.37 -6.41 -20.64
CA VAL A 164 12.27 -5.79 -21.41
C VAL A 164 11.24 -5.09 -20.52
N VAL A 165 11.02 -5.61 -19.30
CA VAL A 165 10.10 -4.99 -18.34
C VAL A 165 10.79 -3.83 -17.64
N THR A 166 12.05 -4.00 -17.25
CA THR A 166 12.83 -2.98 -16.51
C THR A 166 13.15 -1.75 -17.33
N ASP A 167 13.36 -1.87 -18.65
CA ASP A 167 13.60 -0.70 -19.51
C ASP A 167 12.35 0.21 -19.55
N PHE A 168 11.18 -0.40 -19.76
CA PHE A 168 9.92 0.32 -19.79
C PHE A 168 9.52 0.88 -18.42
N THR A 169 9.64 0.08 -17.35
CA THR A 169 9.31 0.55 -16.00
C THR A 169 10.31 1.57 -15.48
N GLY A 170 11.59 1.43 -15.82
CA GLY A 170 12.65 2.39 -15.49
C GLY A 170 12.38 3.77 -16.09
N ASP A 171 12.01 3.85 -17.38
CA ASP A 171 11.64 5.11 -18.02
C ASP A 171 10.42 5.78 -17.36
N GLN A 172 9.40 4.99 -17.00
CA GLN A 172 8.23 5.50 -16.27
C GLN A 172 8.60 6.00 -14.87
N MET A 173 9.45 5.28 -14.16
CA MET A 173 9.94 5.67 -12.84
C MET A 173 10.76 6.96 -12.93
N LEU A 174 11.62 7.10 -13.93
CA LEU A 174 12.39 8.32 -14.16
C LEU A 174 11.48 9.51 -14.53
N ALA A 175 10.46 9.31 -15.37
CA ALA A 175 9.49 10.35 -15.70
C ALA A 175 8.72 10.82 -14.45
N LYS A 176 8.26 9.87 -13.62
CA LYS A 176 7.61 10.17 -12.34
C LYS A 176 8.56 10.86 -11.36
N ALA A 177 9.82 10.46 -11.32
CA ALA A 177 10.84 11.09 -10.48
C ALA A 177 11.06 12.55 -10.87
N ARG A 178 11.12 12.86 -12.17
CA ARG A 178 11.18 14.24 -12.66
C ARG A 178 9.94 15.04 -12.24
N GLN A 179 8.74 14.48 -12.38
CA GLN A 179 7.50 15.12 -11.94
C GLN A 179 7.52 15.47 -10.44
N ILE A 180 7.97 14.52 -9.60
CA ILE A 180 8.08 14.74 -8.15
C ILE A 180 9.08 15.85 -7.82
N LEU A 181 10.17 15.96 -8.56
CA LEU A 181 11.16 17.02 -8.36
C LEU A 181 10.71 18.39 -8.90
N ASP A 182 9.86 18.41 -9.94
CA ASP A 182 9.30 19.65 -10.49
C ASP A 182 8.22 20.26 -9.60
N ASP A 183 7.36 19.42 -9.02
CA ASP A 183 6.33 19.86 -8.08
C ASP A 183 6.22 18.91 -6.87
N PRO A 184 7.13 19.02 -5.89
CA PRO A 184 7.11 18.16 -4.71
C PRO A 184 5.88 18.34 -3.83
N GLU A 185 5.20 19.49 -3.92
CA GLU A 185 4.04 19.82 -3.09
C GLU A 185 2.75 19.24 -3.66
N ALA A 186 2.67 19.05 -4.97
CA ALA A 186 1.53 18.39 -5.63
C ALA A 186 1.50 16.87 -5.50
N PHE A 187 2.55 16.24 -4.94
CA PHE A 187 2.55 14.78 -4.73
C PHE A 187 1.49 14.38 -3.70
N ASP A 188 0.47 13.65 -4.16
CA ASP A 188 -0.57 13.05 -3.32
C ASP A 188 -0.41 11.52 -3.28
N PRO A 189 -0.11 10.92 -2.11
CA PRO A 189 0.05 9.48 -1.99
C PRO A 189 -1.25 8.69 -2.27
N PHE A 190 -2.41 9.34 -2.32
CA PHE A 190 -3.71 8.71 -2.61
C PHE A 190 -4.11 8.76 -4.10
N SER A 191 -3.28 9.37 -4.95
CA SER A 191 -3.63 9.68 -6.35
C SER A 191 -3.12 8.66 -7.39
N GLU A 192 -2.58 7.52 -6.95
CA GLU A 192 -1.99 6.48 -7.80
C GLU A 192 -2.90 5.27 -8.02
#